data_AF-A0AA92HYM7-F1
#
_entry.id   AF-A0AA92HYM7-F1
#
_cell.length_a   1.000
_cell.length_b   1.000
_cell.length_c   1.000
_cell.angle_alpha   90.00
_cell.angle_beta   90.00
_cell.angle_gamma   90.00
#
_symmetry.space_group_name_H-M   'P 1'
#
loop_
_entity.id
_entity.type
_entity.pdbx_description
1 polymer ?
#
loop_
_entity_poly.entity_id
_entity_poly.type
_entity_poly.pdbx_seq_one_letter_code
_entity_poly.pdbx_strand_id
1 'polypeptide(L)'
;MGVVSPKAFRFFNRRTGEHFYTESTAERDGIIAGRADMAYEGVAFLEGGGASNPVSVARFVRLDTGEHFYTASVIERDYILQNMSDNFRLEDSQAFLVAATQDYQFSQPVYRFLDMATGSHFFTASEGERDGVIATLPGYRYEGVAFYAKPVPPLAPAPSGNFDEVWYLQAYPDVRDAVNAGWMTARTHYDAFGKREGRMPNDMAALAGNDHWIAFDGAPGHVRILNGGAGDDILDGIDGYSTSSSTMVGAYNGYSDYNDQLFGETGNDTLYGAQNDTLNGGSGNDSYYVHSSGVLVTEGADAGTDEVVLIEDSISGYFNYSMPANVERMRVIITRIGEPWVPTIAGSAGDDWIGAGGTNTPIHLLGGAGNDTLNGGFGLNGGAVVEGGAGNDYLLAAGYNDSRFYTWLASGNDTLNGGDGDDTLVAWTGNDLLTGGAGADTFLVDLGSPPNLLWQDPKAWTSYPGPSNFYSYVLWSGTSVTTVTDFQPGVDVLSFHHSSLSLSDIMARFLDRGDGKGVVASFTASEFGLSVTGDSNIFTLSLDNVKQWQISANWFSVSST
;
A
#
# COMPACT_ATOMS: atom_id res chain seq x y z
N MET A 1 -12.37 2.22 9.68
CA MET A 1 -13.51 2.15 8.74
C MET A 1 -13.15 2.98 7.53
N GLY A 2 -12.83 2.35 6.40
CA GLY A 2 -12.46 3.07 5.18
C GLY A 2 -13.63 3.93 4.70
N VAL A 3 -13.40 5.24 4.56
CA VAL A 3 -14.41 6.16 4.01
C VAL A 3 -14.51 5.88 2.52
N VAL A 4 -15.60 5.22 2.10
CA VAL A 4 -15.91 5.04 0.67
C VAL A 4 -16.08 6.42 0.06
N SER A 5 -15.27 6.76 -0.95
CA SER A 5 -15.43 8.05 -1.66
C SER A 5 -16.80 8.07 -2.35
N PRO A 6 -17.58 9.16 -2.22
CA PRO A 6 -18.86 9.31 -2.91
C PRO A 6 -18.71 9.19 -4.44
N LYS A 7 -19.78 8.80 -5.14
CA LYS A 7 -19.76 8.42 -6.57
C LYS A 7 -20.70 9.32 -7.35
N ALA A 8 -20.23 9.91 -8.44
CA ALA A 8 -21.11 10.56 -9.41
C ALA A 8 -21.61 9.54 -10.43
N PHE A 9 -22.91 9.28 -10.44
CA PHE A 9 -23.59 8.36 -11.36
C PHE A 9 -24.00 9.06 -12.66
N ARG A 10 -23.80 8.43 -13.82
CA ARG A 10 -24.16 8.95 -15.14
C ARG A 10 -25.38 8.25 -15.72
N PHE A 11 -26.24 9.02 -16.37
CA PHE A 11 -27.38 8.53 -17.13
C PHE A 11 -27.47 9.23 -18.48
N PHE A 12 -27.80 8.48 -19.53
CA PHE A 12 -28.10 9.00 -20.85
C PHE A 12 -29.62 9.02 -21.11
N ASN A 13 -30.17 10.19 -21.40
CA ASN A 13 -31.56 10.37 -21.77
C ASN A 13 -31.73 10.04 -23.26
N ARG A 14 -32.29 8.87 -23.56
CA ARG A 14 -32.50 8.38 -24.93
C ARG A 14 -33.47 9.23 -25.75
N ARG A 15 -34.30 10.05 -25.10
CA ARG A 15 -35.28 10.90 -25.77
C ARG A 15 -34.66 12.22 -26.21
N THR A 16 -33.76 12.79 -25.41
CA THR A 16 -33.18 14.12 -25.67
C THR A 16 -31.74 14.06 -26.16
N GLY A 17 -31.03 12.95 -25.94
CA GLY A 17 -29.63 12.78 -26.31
C GLY A 17 -28.64 13.32 -25.26
N GLU A 18 -29.08 13.49 -24.02
CA GLU A 18 -28.33 14.27 -23.02
C GLU A 18 -27.97 13.46 -21.78
N HIS A 19 -27.06 14.01 -20.98
CA HIS A 19 -26.57 13.35 -19.78
C HIS A 19 -27.11 13.97 -18.50
N PHE A 20 -27.40 13.11 -17.52
CA PHE A 20 -27.78 13.46 -16.17
C PHE A 20 -26.79 12.85 -15.18
N TYR A 21 -26.42 13.64 -14.18
CA TYR A 21 -25.47 13.26 -13.14
C TYR A 21 -26.07 13.46 -11.74
N THR A 22 -25.82 12.50 -10.86
CA THR A 22 -26.24 12.54 -9.45
C THR A 22 -25.27 11.78 -8.54
N GLU A 23 -25.04 12.28 -7.33
CA GLU A 23 -24.39 11.54 -6.24
C GLU A 23 -25.37 10.66 -5.44
N SER A 24 -26.66 10.98 -5.54
CA SER A 24 -27.69 10.36 -4.68
C SER A 24 -28.00 8.97 -5.18
N THR A 25 -27.63 7.96 -4.38
CA THR A 25 -27.99 6.57 -4.62
C THR A 25 -29.51 6.37 -4.68
N ALA A 26 -30.27 7.13 -3.89
CA ALA A 26 -31.73 7.10 -3.93
C ALA A 26 -32.30 7.72 -5.22
N GLU A 27 -31.71 8.82 -5.72
CA GLU A 27 -32.10 9.42 -7.00
C GLU A 27 -31.74 8.48 -8.17
N ARG A 28 -30.53 7.90 -8.15
CA ARG A 28 -30.10 6.85 -9.09
C ARG A 28 -31.10 5.70 -9.13
N ASP A 29 -31.42 5.11 -7.99
CA ASP A 29 -32.31 3.95 -7.90
C ASP A 29 -33.75 4.31 -8.33
N GLY A 30 -34.21 5.52 -7.98
CA GLY A 30 -35.49 6.05 -8.43
C GLY A 30 -35.57 6.24 -9.94
N ILE A 31 -34.51 6.73 -10.58
CA ILE A 31 -34.42 6.88 -12.04
C ILE A 31 -34.42 5.51 -12.71
N ILE A 32 -33.58 4.57 -12.23
CA ILE A 32 -33.50 3.20 -12.77
C ILE A 32 -34.87 2.51 -12.71
N ALA A 33 -35.60 2.66 -11.61
CA ALA A 33 -36.90 2.02 -11.43
C ALA A 33 -38.04 2.72 -12.18
N GLY A 34 -37.97 4.05 -12.35
CA GLY A 34 -39.11 4.88 -12.75
C GLY A 34 -39.03 5.51 -14.14
N ARG A 35 -37.87 5.52 -14.79
CA ARG A 35 -37.64 6.31 -16.03
C ARG A 35 -37.00 5.47 -17.14
N ALA A 36 -37.84 4.85 -17.96
CA ALA A 36 -37.40 4.03 -19.10
C ALA A 36 -36.66 4.83 -20.20
N ASP A 37 -36.81 6.15 -20.22
CA ASP A 37 -36.09 7.06 -21.11
C ASP A 37 -34.65 7.34 -20.65
N MET A 38 -34.31 7.01 -19.39
CA MET A 38 -32.99 7.24 -18.80
C MET A 38 -32.21 5.93 -18.75
N ALA A 39 -31.17 5.80 -19.58
CA ALA A 39 -30.24 4.69 -19.55
C ALA A 39 -29.16 4.93 -18.50
N TYR A 40 -29.02 4.04 -17.53
CA TYR A 40 -27.92 4.09 -16.56
C TYR A 40 -26.60 3.69 -17.24
N GLU A 41 -25.58 4.53 -17.13
CA GLU A 41 -24.28 4.33 -17.77
C GLU A 41 -23.15 4.00 -16.81
N GLY A 42 -23.42 4.00 -15.50
CA GLY A 42 -22.45 3.64 -14.46
C GLY A 42 -21.95 4.82 -13.64
N VAL A 43 -20.76 4.67 -13.07
CA VAL A 43 -20.06 5.72 -12.31
C VAL A 43 -19.23 6.54 -13.29
N ALA A 44 -19.48 7.85 -13.38
CA ALA A 44 -18.73 8.77 -14.24
C ALA A 44 -17.33 9.05 -13.68
N PHE A 45 -17.26 9.29 -12.37
CA PHE A 45 -16.06 9.63 -11.62
C PHE A 45 -16.34 9.48 -10.11
N LEU A 46 -15.29 9.34 -9.30
CA LEU A 46 -15.40 9.43 -7.86
C LEU A 46 -15.26 10.89 -7.41
N GLU A 47 -15.93 11.24 -6.33
CA GLU A 47 -15.89 12.59 -5.78
C GLU A 47 -14.60 12.87 -4.99
N GLY A 48 -14.28 14.17 -4.96
CA GLY A 48 -13.14 14.74 -4.25
C GLY A 48 -11.83 14.66 -5.03
N GLY A 49 -11.14 15.79 -5.17
CA GLY A 49 -9.67 15.82 -5.17
C GLY A 49 -9.19 15.86 -3.72
N GLY A 50 -7.88 15.73 -3.48
CA GLY A 50 -7.27 15.82 -2.15
C GLY A 50 -7.82 16.99 -1.31
N ALA A 51 -7.89 16.78 0.00
CA ALA A 51 -8.64 17.55 0.98
C ALA A 51 -8.15 19.00 1.26
N SER A 52 -7.69 19.75 0.26
CA SER A 52 -7.20 21.13 0.44
C SER A 52 -8.22 22.20 0.03
N ASN A 53 -9.07 22.00 -0.98
CA ASN A 53 -10.07 23.01 -1.40
C ASN A 53 -11.24 22.46 -2.28
N PRO A 54 -12.19 21.69 -1.73
CA PRO A 54 -13.32 21.17 -2.51
C PRO A 54 -14.25 22.31 -2.97
N VAL A 55 -14.77 22.20 -4.19
CA VAL A 55 -15.79 23.09 -4.74
C VAL A 55 -17.07 22.34 -5.06
N SER A 56 -18.20 22.98 -4.76
CA SER A 56 -19.53 22.43 -5.05
C SER A 56 -19.89 22.63 -6.53
N VAL A 57 -20.35 21.57 -7.17
CA VAL A 57 -20.99 21.67 -8.49
C VAL A 57 -22.47 22.00 -8.31
N ALA A 58 -22.90 23.14 -8.83
CA ALA A 58 -24.30 23.51 -8.84
C ALA A 58 -25.03 22.83 -10.02
N ARG A 59 -26.22 22.27 -9.77
CA ARG A 59 -27.12 21.70 -10.77
C ARG A 59 -28.32 22.61 -10.97
N PHE A 60 -28.48 23.09 -12.19
CA PHE A 60 -29.63 23.85 -12.65
C PHE A 60 -30.47 23.00 -13.59
N VAL A 61 -31.76 23.26 -13.63
CA VAL A 61 -32.65 22.78 -14.70
C VAL A 61 -33.02 23.94 -15.62
N ARG A 62 -32.98 23.69 -16.91
CA ARG A 62 -33.53 24.54 -17.96
C ARG A 62 -35.04 24.42 -18.00
N LEU A 63 -35.74 25.54 -17.94
CA LEU A 63 -37.21 25.57 -17.86
C LEU A 63 -37.89 25.34 -19.20
N ASP A 64 -37.19 25.63 -20.30
CA ASP A 64 -37.67 25.44 -21.67
C ASP A 64 -37.56 23.98 -22.12
N THR A 65 -36.47 23.31 -21.76
CA THR A 65 -36.14 21.97 -22.24
C THR A 65 -36.24 20.87 -21.16
N GLY A 66 -36.18 21.24 -19.88
CA GLY A 66 -36.13 20.30 -18.74
C GLY A 66 -34.74 19.69 -18.52
N GLU A 67 -33.73 20.23 -19.19
CA GLU A 67 -32.36 19.71 -19.26
C GLU A 67 -31.52 20.22 -18.11
N HIS A 68 -30.44 19.51 -17.76
CA HIS A 68 -29.63 19.89 -16.62
C HIS A 68 -28.33 20.57 -17.04
N PHE A 69 -27.98 21.63 -16.33
CA PHE A 69 -26.74 22.35 -16.46
C PHE A 69 -25.94 22.25 -15.16
N TYR A 70 -24.65 21.95 -15.28
CA TYR A 70 -23.75 21.74 -14.15
C TYR A 70 -22.59 22.71 -14.22
N THR A 71 -22.25 23.35 -13.11
CA THR A 71 -21.06 24.20 -13.04
C THR A 71 -20.38 24.18 -11.67
N ALA A 72 -19.06 24.00 -11.69
CA ALA A 72 -18.18 24.21 -10.54
C ALA A 72 -17.75 25.69 -10.41
N SER A 73 -18.02 26.52 -11.43
CA SER A 73 -17.64 27.93 -11.44
C SER A 73 -18.66 28.76 -10.68
N VAL A 74 -18.22 29.31 -9.54
CA VAL A 74 -19.02 30.24 -8.73
C VAL A 74 -19.47 31.45 -9.56
N ILE A 75 -18.60 31.94 -10.46
CA ILE A 75 -18.91 33.08 -11.33
C ILE A 75 -20.01 32.72 -12.34
N GLU A 76 -19.94 31.54 -12.96
CA GLU A 76 -20.94 31.08 -13.93
C GLU A 76 -22.30 30.82 -13.25
N ARG A 77 -22.28 30.17 -12.08
CA ARG A 77 -23.45 29.96 -11.24
C ARG A 77 -24.14 31.28 -10.89
N ASP A 78 -23.38 32.25 -10.37
CA ASP A 78 -23.94 33.54 -9.93
C ASP A 78 -24.44 34.37 -11.11
N TYR A 79 -23.79 34.26 -12.27
CA TYR A 79 -24.27 34.89 -13.52
C TYR A 79 -25.63 34.33 -13.94
N ILE A 80 -25.79 32.99 -13.94
CA ILE A 80 -27.06 32.33 -14.31
C ILE A 80 -28.18 32.75 -13.36
N LEU A 81 -27.93 32.75 -12.04
CA LEU A 81 -28.91 33.15 -11.04
C LEU A 81 -29.37 34.61 -11.20
N GLN A 82 -28.47 35.50 -11.61
CA GLN A 82 -28.76 36.93 -11.74
C GLN A 82 -29.36 37.31 -13.10
N ASN A 83 -28.94 36.66 -14.18
CA ASN A 83 -29.22 37.12 -15.55
C ASN A 83 -30.05 36.14 -16.38
N MET A 84 -30.21 34.89 -15.94
CA MET A 84 -30.85 33.82 -16.71
C MET A 84 -31.94 33.08 -15.92
N SER A 85 -32.46 33.67 -14.84
CA SER A 85 -33.48 33.07 -13.96
C SER A 85 -34.82 32.79 -14.65
N ASP A 86 -35.11 33.45 -15.77
CA ASP A 86 -36.28 33.16 -16.61
C ASP A 86 -36.14 31.84 -17.38
N ASN A 87 -34.91 31.37 -17.60
CA ASN A 87 -34.59 30.17 -18.39
C ASN A 87 -34.02 29.03 -17.53
N PHE A 88 -33.43 29.33 -16.38
CA PHE A 88 -32.78 28.35 -15.50
C PHE A 88 -33.31 28.48 -14.07
N ARG A 89 -33.53 27.32 -13.44
CA ARG A 89 -33.83 27.22 -12.01
C ARG A 89 -32.75 26.39 -11.33
N LEU A 90 -32.17 26.90 -10.25
CA LEU A 90 -31.26 26.13 -9.42
C LEU A 90 -32.05 25.00 -8.74
N GLU A 91 -31.60 23.76 -8.94
CA GLU A 91 -32.19 22.59 -8.29
C GLU A 91 -31.35 22.15 -7.09
N ASP A 92 -30.04 22.17 -7.24
CA ASP A 92 -29.11 21.81 -6.18
C ASP A 92 -27.89 22.74 -6.20
N SER A 93 -27.60 23.36 -5.06
CA SER A 93 -26.38 24.17 -4.88
C SER A 93 -25.11 23.32 -4.75
N GLN A 94 -25.25 22.02 -4.47
CA GLN A 94 -24.16 21.06 -4.35
C GLN A 94 -24.65 19.68 -4.80
N ALA A 95 -24.67 19.45 -6.11
CA ALA A 95 -25.02 18.15 -6.67
C ALA A 95 -23.93 17.08 -6.49
N PHE A 96 -22.65 17.50 -6.43
CA PHE A 96 -21.49 16.69 -6.08
C PHE A 96 -20.26 17.57 -5.79
N LEU A 97 -19.25 17.01 -5.12
CA LEU A 97 -18.00 17.69 -4.76
C LEU A 97 -16.82 17.33 -5.68
N VAL A 98 -16.14 18.37 -6.17
CA VAL A 98 -15.01 18.26 -7.11
C VAL A 98 -13.87 19.19 -6.68
N ALA A 99 -12.75 19.17 -7.40
CA ALA A 99 -11.66 20.14 -7.23
C ALA A 99 -11.60 21.12 -8.41
N ALA A 100 -11.42 22.41 -8.13
CA ALA A 100 -11.32 23.46 -9.16
C ALA A 100 -9.96 23.48 -9.88
N THR A 101 -8.93 22.95 -9.23
CA THR A 101 -7.56 22.87 -9.74
C THR A 101 -7.04 21.47 -9.57
N GLN A 102 -6.08 21.07 -10.41
CA GLN A 102 -5.40 19.78 -10.28
C GLN A 102 -4.71 19.71 -8.92
N ASP A 103 -5.12 18.76 -8.08
CA ASP A 103 -4.39 18.40 -6.87
C ASP A 103 -3.53 17.17 -7.23
N TYR A 104 -2.22 17.32 -7.09
CA TYR A 104 -1.19 16.53 -7.78
C TYR A 104 -1.14 15.05 -7.37
N GLN A 105 -1.86 14.64 -6.34
CA GLN A 105 -1.71 13.28 -5.82
C GLN A 105 -2.89 12.34 -6.12
N PHE A 106 -4.12 12.82 -6.39
CA PHE A 106 -5.28 11.92 -6.54
C PHE A 106 -6.43 12.45 -7.42
N SER A 107 -6.16 13.32 -8.42
CA SER A 107 -7.21 13.93 -9.23
C SER A 107 -6.99 13.82 -10.75
N GLN A 108 -8.04 13.44 -11.48
CA GLN A 108 -8.11 13.39 -12.94
C GLN A 108 -9.00 14.52 -13.50
N PRO A 109 -8.70 15.07 -14.68
CA PRO A 109 -9.54 16.10 -15.31
C PRO A 109 -10.90 15.55 -15.76
N VAL A 110 -11.93 16.39 -15.65
CA VAL A 110 -13.25 16.15 -16.25
C VAL A 110 -13.51 17.21 -17.32
N TYR A 111 -13.65 16.75 -18.55
CA TYR A 111 -13.82 17.54 -19.76
C TYR A 111 -15.28 17.92 -19.96
N ARG A 112 -15.51 19.16 -20.40
CA ARG A 112 -16.85 19.69 -20.71
C ARG A 112 -16.99 19.99 -22.20
N PHE A 113 -18.15 19.63 -22.73
CA PHE A 113 -18.55 19.88 -24.10
C PHE A 113 -19.91 20.53 -24.13
N LEU A 114 -20.09 21.52 -25.00
CA LEU A 114 -21.39 22.09 -25.34
C LEU A 114 -21.93 21.39 -26.60
N ASP A 115 -23.09 20.77 -26.51
CA ASP A 115 -23.89 20.42 -27.67
C ASP A 115 -24.47 21.71 -28.27
N MET A 116 -24.03 22.06 -29.48
CA MET A 116 -24.43 23.29 -30.15
C MET A 116 -25.86 23.24 -30.70
N ALA A 117 -26.45 22.04 -30.84
CA ALA A 117 -27.82 21.87 -31.31
C ALA A 117 -28.85 22.07 -30.19
N THR A 118 -28.56 21.54 -29.01
CA THR A 118 -29.48 21.55 -27.85
C THR A 118 -29.15 22.65 -26.85
N GLY A 119 -27.89 23.06 -26.76
CA GLY A 119 -27.37 23.97 -25.72
C GLY A 119 -26.96 23.25 -24.43
N SER A 120 -26.97 21.91 -24.43
CA SER A 120 -26.70 21.09 -23.26
C SER A 120 -25.25 20.72 -23.11
N HIS A 121 -24.87 20.30 -21.90
CA HIS A 121 -23.49 19.99 -21.60
C HIS A 121 -23.28 18.49 -21.38
N PHE A 122 -22.19 18.01 -21.94
CA PHE A 122 -21.68 16.66 -21.77
C PHE A 122 -20.37 16.72 -20.97
N PHE A 123 -20.24 15.83 -19.98
CA PHE A 123 -19.04 15.73 -19.13
C PHE A 123 -18.45 14.33 -19.19
N THR A 124 -17.14 14.25 -19.37
CA THR A 124 -16.41 12.99 -19.33
C THR A 124 -15.07 13.12 -18.63
N ALA A 125 -14.70 12.12 -17.85
CA ALA A 125 -13.34 11.98 -17.33
C ALA A 125 -12.47 11.07 -18.21
N SER A 126 -13.05 10.47 -19.26
CA SER A 126 -12.34 9.64 -20.22
C SER A 126 -11.72 10.52 -21.31
N GLU A 127 -10.41 10.48 -21.44
CA GLU A 127 -9.70 11.13 -22.54
C GLU A 127 -10.07 10.54 -23.91
N GLY A 128 -10.32 9.23 -23.98
CA GLY A 128 -10.77 8.57 -25.21
C GLY A 128 -12.16 9.04 -25.65
N GLU A 129 -13.11 9.18 -24.72
CA GLU A 129 -14.44 9.74 -25.01
C GLU A 129 -14.33 11.22 -25.42
N ARG A 130 -13.47 12.01 -24.76
CA ARG A 130 -13.15 13.39 -25.15
C ARG A 130 -12.65 13.46 -26.59
N ASP A 131 -11.62 12.69 -26.92
CA ASP A 131 -10.98 12.72 -28.23
C ASP A 131 -11.91 12.18 -29.33
N GLY A 132 -12.69 11.15 -29.02
CA GLY A 132 -13.73 10.62 -29.89
C GLY A 132 -14.79 11.67 -30.23
N VAL A 133 -15.31 12.40 -29.24
CA VAL A 133 -16.28 13.48 -29.46
C VAL A 133 -15.67 14.60 -30.32
N ILE A 134 -14.44 15.03 -30.03
CA ILE A 134 -13.73 16.06 -30.81
C ILE A 134 -13.58 15.63 -32.27
N ALA A 135 -13.20 14.37 -32.49
CA ALA A 135 -12.88 13.86 -33.82
C ALA A 135 -14.13 13.53 -34.66
N THR A 136 -15.20 13.06 -34.02
CA THR A 136 -16.31 12.40 -34.74
C THR A 136 -17.66 13.12 -34.63
N LEU A 137 -17.85 14.00 -33.63
CA LEU A 137 -19.13 14.65 -33.37
C LEU A 137 -19.02 16.18 -33.52
N PRO A 138 -19.06 16.73 -34.75
CA PRO A 138 -18.90 18.16 -35.00
C PRO A 138 -20.03 19.03 -34.43
N GLY A 139 -21.12 18.43 -33.96
CA GLY A 139 -22.19 19.11 -33.23
C GLY A 139 -21.80 19.52 -31.80
N TYR A 140 -20.73 18.95 -31.25
CA TYR A 140 -20.21 19.29 -29.93
C TYR A 140 -19.02 20.23 -30.04
N ARG A 141 -19.00 21.24 -29.17
CA ARG A 141 -17.86 22.14 -28.98
C ARG A 141 -17.15 21.79 -27.67
N TYR A 142 -15.88 21.43 -27.77
CA TYR A 142 -15.03 21.24 -26.60
C TYR A 142 -14.78 22.56 -25.87
N GLU A 143 -15.04 22.61 -24.56
CA GLU A 143 -14.89 23.81 -23.72
C GLU A 143 -13.73 23.72 -22.72
N GLY A 144 -12.98 22.61 -22.70
CA GLY A 144 -11.83 22.39 -21.82
C GLY A 144 -12.16 21.56 -20.58
N VAL A 145 -11.26 21.60 -19.60
CA VAL A 145 -11.43 20.98 -18.28
C VAL A 145 -12.40 21.82 -17.44
N ALA A 146 -13.50 21.24 -17.00
CA ALA A 146 -14.46 21.91 -16.13
C ALA A 146 -14.08 21.84 -14.64
N PHE A 147 -13.53 20.71 -14.21
CA PHE A 147 -13.08 20.45 -12.84
C PHE A 147 -12.24 19.16 -12.80
N TYR A 148 -11.73 18.81 -11.63
CA TYR A 148 -10.97 17.59 -11.36
C TYR A 148 -11.72 16.70 -10.36
N ALA A 149 -11.67 15.39 -10.56
CA ALA A 149 -12.36 14.38 -9.75
C ALA A 149 -11.41 13.22 -9.41
N LYS A 150 -11.75 12.33 -8.48
CA LYS A 150 -10.96 11.12 -8.23
C LYS A 150 -11.18 10.11 -9.37
N PRO A 151 -10.12 9.39 -9.79
CA PRO A 151 -10.27 8.28 -10.73
C PRO A 151 -11.19 7.20 -10.15
N VAL A 152 -11.99 6.59 -11.02
CA VAL A 152 -12.72 5.37 -10.67
C VAL A 152 -11.70 4.23 -10.68
N PRO A 153 -11.52 3.47 -9.57
CA PRO A 153 -10.69 2.28 -9.59
C PRO A 153 -11.13 1.37 -10.74
N PRO A 154 -10.21 0.78 -11.52
CA PRO A 154 -10.58 -0.13 -12.58
C PRO A 154 -11.45 -1.26 -12.03
N LEU A 155 -12.44 -1.68 -12.81
CA LEU A 155 -13.25 -2.86 -12.48
C LEU A 155 -12.31 -4.07 -12.42
N ALA A 156 -12.47 -4.93 -11.40
CA ALA A 156 -11.80 -6.22 -11.36
C ALA A 156 -12.07 -6.99 -12.69
N PRO A 157 -11.09 -7.74 -13.22
CA PRO A 157 -11.29 -8.52 -14.44
C PRO A 157 -12.48 -9.48 -14.31
N ALA A 158 -13.18 -9.72 -15.42
CA ALA A 158 -14.24 -10.74 -15.47
C ALA A 158 -13.62 -12.17 -15.40
N PRO A 159 -14.27 -13.14 -14.73
CA PRO A 159 -13.79 -14.53 -14.72
C PRO A 159 -13.81 -15.18 -16.12
N SER A 160 -12.78 -16.00 -16.37
CA SER A 160 -12.31 -16.67 -17.59
C SER A 160 -13.30 -17.07 -18.73
N GLY A 161 -12.84 -16.93 -19.99
CA GLY A 161 -12.92 -18.02 -20.99
C GLY A 161 -13.75 -17.80 -22.27
N ASN A 162 -14.37 -16.64 -22.47
CA ASN A 162 -15.11 -16.29 -23.69
C ASN A 162 -15.07 -14.78 -23.93
N PHE A 163 -15.40 -14.34 -25.15
CA PHE A 163 -15.72 -12.94 -25.40
C PHE A 163 -16.86 -12.50 -24.46
N ASP A 164 -16.51 -11.79 -23.39
CA ASP A 164 -17.47 -11.20 -22.49
C ASP A 164 -17.94 -9.88 -23.10
N GLU A 165 -19.05 -9.95 -23.83
CA GLU A 165 -19.69 -8.79 -24.45
C GLU A 165 -20.07 -7.74 -23.39
N VAL A 166 -20.51 -8.16 -22.21
CA VAL A 166 -20.94 -7.25 -21.15
C VAL A 166 -19.74 -6.48 -20.62
N TRP A 167 -18.64 -7.17 -20.36
CA TRP A 167 -17.39 -6.56 -19.93
C TRP A 167 -16.78 -5.68 -21.03
N TYR A 168 -16.69 -6.17 -22.27
CA TYR A 168 -16.09 -5.43 -23.39
C TYR A 168 -16.83 -4.12 -23.68
N LEU A 169 -18.16 -4.13 -23.57
CA LEU A 169 -18.98 -2.93 -23.70
C LEU A 169 -18.95 -2.03 -22.46
N GLN A 170 -18.62 -2.56 -21.28
CA GLN A 170 -18.40 -1.76 -20.07
C GLN A 170 -17.02 -1.09 -20.07
N ALA A 171 -15.98 -1.81 -20.50
CA ALA A 171 -14.60 -1.36 -20.59
C ALA A 171 -14.38 -0.39 -21.76
N TYR A 172 -15.11 -0.55 -22.86
CA TYR A 172 -15.03 0.31 -24.05
C TYR A 172 -16.40 0.93 -24.39
N PRO A 173 -16.78 2.04 -23.71
CA PRO A 173 -18.06 2.70 -23.90
C PRO A 173 -18.32 3.18 -25.34
N ASP A 174 -17.27 3.54 -26.07
CA ASP A 174 -17.37 3.92 -27.48
C ASP A 174 -17.77 2.73 -28.38
N VAL A 175 -17.30 1.52 -28.06
CA VAL A 175 -17.76 0.28 -28.70
C VAL A 175 -19.21 -0.01 -28.31
N ARG A 176 -19.56 0.18 -27.05
CA ARG A 176 -20.95 0.04 -26.56
C ARG A 176 -21.90 0.94 -27.33
N ASP A 177 -21.50 2.16 -27.62
CA ASP A 177 -22.31 3.12 -28.34
C ASP A 177 -22.44 2.74 -29.82
N ALA A 178 -21.36 2.27 -30.44
CA ALA A 178 -21.41 1.71 -31.80
C ALA A 178 -22.34 0.49 -31.91
N VAL A 179 -22.33 -0.37 -30.88
CA VAL A 179 -23.20 -1.55 -30.77
C VAL A 179 -24.66 -1.16 -30.52
N ASN A 180 -24.91 -0.24 -29.60
CA ASN A 180 -26.25 0.28 -29.29
C ASN A 180 -26.88 1.01 -30.48
N ALA A 181 -26.08 1.70 -31.27
CA ALA A 181 -26.52 2.37 -32.49
C ALA A 181 -26.64 1.42 -33.70
N GLY A 182 -26.35 0.12 -33.51
CA GLY A 182 -26.59 -0.94 -34.50
C GLY A 182 -25.58 -0.97 -35.66
N TRP A 183 -24.42 -0.33 -35.53
CA TRP A 183 -23.42 -0.26 -36.59
C TRP A 183 -22.66 -1.56 -36.76
N MET A 184 -22.44 -2.30 -35.66
CA MET A 184 -21.83 -3.63 -35.63
C MET A 184 -22.09 -4.30 -34.27
N THR A 185 -21.82 -5.59 -34.15
CA THR A 185 -21.84 -6.26 -32.84
C THR A 185 -20.53 -6.04 -32.10
N ALA A 186 -20.53 -6.18 -30.77
CA ALA A 186 -19.34 -6.02 -29.95
C ALA A 186 -18.23 -6.98 -30.40
N ARG A 187 -18.60 -8.22 -30.74
CA ARG A 187 -17.71 -9.25 -31.29
C ARG A 187 -17.12 -8.83 -32.62
N THR A 188 -17.96 -8.31 -33.54
CA THR A 188 -17.51 -7.85 -34.86
C THR A 188 -16.57 -6.65 -34.75
N HIS A 189 -16.85 -5.72 -33.84
CA HIS A 189 -15.95 -4.59 -33.57
C HIS A 189 -14.59 -5.09 -33.12
N TYR A 190 -14.58 -5.99 -32.14
CA TYR A 190 -13.34 -6.53 -31.64
C TYR A 190 -12.50 -7.20 -32.73
N ASP A 191 -13.11 -8.11 -33.48
CA ASP A 191 -12.42 -8.89 -34.51
C ASP A 191 -11.88 -8.00 -35.66
N ALA A 192 -12.54 -6.87 -35.95
CA ALA A 192 -12.18 -5.97 -37.04
C ALA A 192 -11.23 -4.81 -36.64
N PHE A 193 -11.34 -4.32 -35.41
CA PHE A 193 -10.67 -3.10 -34.94
C PHE A 193 -9.99 -3.29 -33.59
N GLY A 194 -10.70 -3.87 -32.63
CA GLY A 194 -10.22 -3.98 -31.25
C GLY A 194 -8.85 -4.66 -31.12
N LYS A 195 -8.60 -5.73 -31.89
CA LYS A 195 -7.28 -6.41 -31.93
C LYS A 195 -6.13 -5.50 -32.36
N ARG A 196 -6.37 -4.59 -33.30
CA ARG A 196 -5.34 -3.67 -33.82
C ARG A 196 -5.15 -2.45 -32.92
N GLU A 197 -6.17 -2.12 -32.15
CA GLU A 197 -6.23 -0.95 -31.27
C GLU A 197 -5.79 -1.27 -29.83
N GLY A 198 -5.27 -2.47 -29.58
CA GLY A 198 -4.89 -2.92 -28.23
C GLY A 198 -6.09 -3.06 -27.28
N ARG A 199 -7.32 -3.07 -27.81
CA ARG A 199 -8.53 -3.24 -27.01
C ARG A 199 -8.74 -4.71 -26.78
N MET A 200 -8.71 -5.12 -25.53
CA MET A 200 -8.73 -6.52 -25.14
C MET A 200 -10.13 -6.95 -24.72
N PRO A 201 -10.76 -7.87 -25.43
CA PRO A 201 -11.74 -8.79 -24.89
C PRO A 201 -11.06 -10.13 -24.80
N ASN A 202 -10.18 -10.27 -23.81
CA ASN A 202 -9.72 -11.57 -23.35
C ASN A 202 -9.34 -12.58 -24.48
N ASP A 203 -8.70 -12.13 -25.58
CA ASP A 203 -8.18 -13.05 -26.61
C ASP A 203 -6.69 -13.25 -26.36
N MET A 204 -6.41 -14.01 -25.29
CA MET A 204 -5.09 -14.44 -24.85
C MET A 204 -4.30 -15.20 -25.93
N ALA A 205 -4.92 -15.61 -27.04
CA ALA A 205 -4.21 -16.31 -28.13
C ALA A 205 -3.33 -15.39 -28.98
N ALA A 206 -3.54 -14.06 -28.94
CA ALA A 206 -2.74 -13.09 -29.68
C ALA A 206 -1.51 -12.57 -28.91
N LEU A 207 -1.42 -12.85 -27.61
CA LEU A 207 -0.33 -12.49 -26.69
C LEU A 207 0.18 -13.75 -25.96
N ALA A 208 0.32 -14.84 -26.71
CA ALA A 208 0.87 -16.09 -26.16
C ALA A 208 2.39 -16.09 -26.36
N GLY A 209 3.14 -16.15 -25.26
CA GLY A 209 4.60 -16.15 -25.23
C GLY A 209 5.14 -15.07 -24.29
N ASN A 210 6.43 -15.15 -23.98
CA ASN A 210 7.09 -14.18 -23.10
C ASN A 210 7.37 -12.90 -23.89
N ASP A 211 6.64 -11.84 -23.57
CA ASP A 211 6.69 -10.55 -24.23
C ASP A 211 7.42 -9.50 -23.39
N HIS A 212 7.92 -8.45 -24.06
CA HIS A 212 8.59 -7.33 -23.39
C HIS A 212 8.02 -6.02 -23.94
N TRP A 213 7.25 -5.35 -23.10
CA TRP A 213 6.60 -4.09 -23.39
C TRP A 213 7.34 -2.97 -22.68
N ILE A 214 7.84 -2.01 -23.45
CA ILE A 214 8.44 -0.78 -22.93
C ILE A 214 7.59 0.39 -23.41
N ALA A 215 7.22 1.27 -22.49
CA ALA A 215 6.58 2.53 -22.82
C ALA A 215 7.53 3.40 -23.68
N PHE A 216 7.21 3.58 -24.97
CA PHE A 216 7.93 4.50 -25.85
C PHE A 216 7.18 5.85 -25.94
N ASP A 217 7.87 6.95 -25.60
CA ASP A 217 7.51 8.38 -25.73
C ASP A 217 6.16 8.65 -26.44
N GLY A 218 5.08 8.60 -25.65
CA GLY A 218 3.75 9.08 -26.06
C GLY A 218 3.58 10.55 -25.66
N ALA A 219 2.85 11.33 -26.47
CA ALA A 219 2.62 12.74 -26.22
C ALA A 219 1.96 13.02 -24.84
N PRO A 220 2.14 14.21 -24.24
CA PRO A 220 1.68 14.49 -22.88
C PRO A 220 0.17 14.36 -22.67
N GLY A 221 -0.22 13.49 -21.73
CA GLY A 221 -1.59 13.42 -21.20
C GLY A 221 -2.20 12.02 -21.04
N HIS A 222 -1.65 10.97 -21.69
CA HIS A 222 -2.30 9.66 -21.72
C HIS A 222 -1.92 8.75 -20.54
N VAL A 223 -2.92 8.23 -19.81
CA VAL A 223 -2.80 7.02 -18.98
C VAL A 223 -2.57 5.83 -19.92
N ARG A 224 -1.44 5.11 -19.80
CA ARG A 224 -1.16 3.96 -20.64
C ARG A 224 -1.59 2.68 -19.95
N ILE A 225 -2.20 1.78 -20.73
CA ILE A 225 -2.56 0.44 -20.28
C ILE A 225 -1.64 -0.54 -21.01
N LEU A 226 -0.75 -1.20 -20.27
CA LEU A 226 0.07 -2.29 -20.77
C LEU A 226 -0.52 -3.61 -20.27
N ASN A 227 -0.61 -4.62 -21.13
CA ASN A 227 -1.08 -5.93 -20.72
C ASN A 227 -0.26 -7.03 -21.42
N GLY A 228 0.34 -7.90 -20.61
CA GLY A 228 1.27 -8.96 -21.01
C GLY A 228 0.54 -10.14 -21.63
N GLY A 229 -0.50 -10.64 -20.98
CA GLY A 229 -1.32 -11.73 -21.48
C GLY A 229 -0.84 -13.07 -20.96
N ALA A 230 -0.46 -14.00 -21.84
CA ALA A 230 -0.06 -15.34 -21.41
C ALA A 230 1.43 -15.56 -21.62
N GLY A 231 2.20 -15.67 -20.54
CA GLY A 231 3.65 -15.86 -20.61
C GLY A 231 4.33 -15.24 -19.40
N ASP A 232 5.65 -15.44 -19.26
CA ASP A 232 6.42 -14.66 -18.29
C ASP A 232 6.83 -13.35 -18.96
N ASP A 233 6.12 -12.26 -18.67
CA ASP A 233 6.22 -10.99 -19.39
C ASP A 233 7.02 -9.94 -18.62
N ILE A 234 7.51 -8.94 -19.36
CA ILE A 234 8.15 -7.75 -18.79
C ILE A 234 7.38 -6.52 -19.25
N LEU A 235 6.83 -5.78 -18.29
CA LEU A 235 6.02 -4.58 -18.50
C LEU A 235 6.73 -3.40 -17.84
N ASP A 236 7.14 -2.42 -18.64
CA ASP A 236 7.85 -1.22 -18.18
C ASP A 236 7.02 0.04 -18.41
N GLY A 237 6.46 0.59 -17.33
CA GLY A 237 5.73 1.86 -17.32
C GLY A 237 6.64 3.08 -17.22
N ILE A 238 7.94 2.91 -16.93
CA ILE A 238 8.85 4.01 -16.63
C ILE A 238 9.33 4.68 -17.92
N ASP A 239 9.01 5.97 -18.07
CA ASP A 239 9.46 6.76 -19.20
C ASP A 239 10.98 6.99 -19.23
N GLY A 240 11.61 6.67 -20.36
CA GLY A 240 13.03 6.95 -20.61
C GLY A 240 14.00 5.95 -19.98
N TYR A 241 13.52 4.80 -19.49
CA TYR A 241 14.35 3.72 -18.98
C TYR A 241 14.99 2.93 -20.14
N SER A 242 16.33 2.79 -20.14
CA SER A 242 17.05 1.85 -20.99
C SER A 242 17.43 0.66 -20.12
N THR A 243 16.88 -0.52 -20.41
CA THR A 243 16.99 -1.80 -19.68
C THR A 243 18.40 -2.36 -19.48
N SER A 244 19.45 -1.60 -19.81
CA SER A 244 20.85 -2.02 -19.78
C SER A 244 21.58 -1.82 -18.45
N SER A 245 21.01 -1.20 -17.41
CA SER A 245 21.80 -0.84 -16.22
C SER A 245 21.16 -0.96 -14.83
N SER A 246 19.90 -1.40 -14.67
CA SER A 246 19.26 -1.57 -13.33
C SER A 246 19.38 -0.32 -12.41
N THR A 247 19.64 0.84 -13.00
CA THR A 247 19.92 2.11 -12.36
C THR A 247 19.37 3.15 -13.30
N MET A 248 18.52 4.04 -12.79
CA MET A 248 18.10 5.21 -13.55
C MET A 248 19.37 5.98 -13.94
N VAL A 249 19.72 5.95 -15.23
CA VAL A 249 20.76 6.84 -15.75
C VAL A 249 20.12 8.22 -15.85
N GLY A 250 20.16 8.93 -14.73
CA GLY A 250 19.93 10.37 -14.69
C GLY A 250 18.77 10.77 -13.82
N ALA A 251 19.10 11.24 -12.62
CA ALA A 251 18.40 12.34 -12.00
C ALA A 251 18.27 13.49 -13.02
N TYR A 252 17.15 13.58 -13.71
CA TYR A 252 16.86 14.70 -14.60
C TYR A 252 15.38 15.09 -14.46
N ASN A 253 15.16 16.22 -13.79
CA ASN A 253 13.96 17.03 -13.88
C ASN A 253 13.50 17.10 -15.35
N GLY A 254 12.39 16.44 -15.69
CA GLY A 254 11.75 16.69 -16.98
C GLY A 254 10.94 15.56 -17.61
N TYR A 255 11.04 14.32 -17.15
CA TYR A 255 10.15 13.26 -17.62
C TYR A 255 8.94 13.15 -16.69
N SER A 256 7.77 13.49 -17.23
CA SER A 256 6.48 13.24 -16.62
C SER A 256 6.15 11.79 -16.87
N ASP A 257 6.66 10.90 -16.02
CA ASP A 257 6.13 9.55 -15.99
C ASP A 257 4.62 9.67 -15.62
N TYR A 258 3.77 9.08 -16.44
CA TYR A 258 2.32 9.22 -16.31
C TYR A 258 1.83 8.21 -15.29
N ASN A 259 0.56 8.30 -14.87
CA ASN A 259 0.00 7.22 -14.06
C ASN A 259 -0.42 6.11 -15.02
N ASP A 260 0.35 5.03 -15.10
CA ASP A 260 0.13 3.90 -15.97
C ASP A 260 -0.60 2.74 -15.26
N GLN A 261 -1.15 1.82 -16.04
CA GLN A 261 -1.77 0.59 -15.57
C GLN A 261 -1.12 -0.59 -16.27
N LEU A 262 -0.47 -1.47 -15.52
CA LEU A 262 0.24 -2.64 -16.02
C LEU A 262 -0.47 -3.91 -15.53
N PHE A 263 -0.78 -4.81 -16.45
CA PHE A 263 -1.46 -6.08 -16.20
C PHE A 263 -0.62 -7.26 -16.75
N GLY A 264 -0.03 -8.08 -15.90
CA GLY A 264 0.71 -9.29 -16.28
C GLY A 264 -0.20 -10.36 -16.87
N GLU A 265 -1.33 -10.61 -16.18
CA GLU A 265 -2.34 -11.64 -16.45
C GLU A 265 -1.90 -13.06 -16.02
N THR A 266 -1.28 -13.87 -16.88
CA THR A 266 -0.88 -15.23 -16.50
C THR A 266 0.58 -15.51 -16.81
N GLY A 267 1.34 -15.95 -15.81
CA GLY A 267 2.76 -16.28 -15.90
C GLY A 267 3.53 -15.60 -14.77
N ASN A 268 4.86 -15.66 -14.79
CA ASN A 268 5.70 -15.01 -13.78
C ASN A 268 6.19 -13.68 -14.36
N ASP A 269 5.46 -12.62 -14.10
CA ASP A 269 5.61 -11.34 -14.76
C ASP A 269 6.53 -10.39 -13.98
N THR A 270 7.17 -9.48 -14.69
CA THR A 270 8.00 -8.40 -14.12
C THR A 270 7.43 -7.06 -14.50
N LEU A 271 6.93 -6.30 -13.52
CA LEU A 271 6.27 -5.02 -13.73
C LEU A 271 7.10 -3.89 -13.11
N TYR A 272 7.49 -2.89 -13.90
CA TYR A 272 8.21 -1.70 -13.45
C TYR A 272 7.26 -0.51 -13.40
N GLY A 273 7.13 0.11 -12.23
CA GLY A 273 6.28 1.27 -12.04
C GLY A 273 6.93 2.38 -11.22
N ALA A 274 6.55 3.61 -11.52
CA ALA A 274 6.94 4.82 -10.83
C ALA A 274 5.71 5.73 -10.59
N GLN A 275 5.94 6.93 -10.04
CA GLN A 275 4.90 7.90 -9.67
C GLN A 275 3.62 7.32 -9.05
N ASN A 276 2.49 7.29 -9.75
CA ASN A 276 1.24 6.70 -9.24
C ASN A 276 0.71 5.59 -10.16
N ASP A 277 1.62 4.76 -10.67
CA ASP A 277 1.26 3.59 -11.47
C ASP A 277 0.44 2.58 -10.68
N THR A 278 -0.41 1.83 -11.39
CA THR A 278 -1.10 0.66 -10.86
C THR A 278 -0.53 -0.60 -11.50
N LEU A 279 -0.01 -1.52 -10.68
CA LEU A 279 0.60 -2.77 -11.14
C LEU A 279 -0.25 -3.96 -10.67
N ASN A 280 -0.55 -4.88 -11.59
CA ASN A 280 -1.27 -6.13 -11.32
C ASN A 280 -0.60 -7.25 -12.12
N GLY A 281 0.02 -8.21 -11.44
CA GLY A 281 0.75 -9.35 -12.01
C GLY A 281 -0.22 -10.41 -12.48
N GLY A 282 -1.19 -10.78 -11.65
CA GLY A 282 -2.32 -11.60 -12.05
C GLY A 282 -2.22 -13.00 -11.47
N SER A 283 -1.69 -13.98 -12.19
CA SER A 283 -1.49 -15.33 -11.67
C SER A 283 -0.15 -15.89 -12.10
N GLY A 284 0.53 -16.56 -11.19
CA GLY A 284 1.94 -16.91 -11.29
C GLY A 284 2.73 -16.15 -10.23
N ASN A 285 4.06 -16.29 -10.23
CA ASN A 285 4.91 -15.63 -9.23
C ASN A 285 5.48 -14.35 -9.82
N ASP A 286 4.90 -13.22 -9.45
CA ASP A 286 5.15 -11.93 -10.07
C ASP A 286 6.17 -11.09 -9.30
N SER A 287 6.82 -10.17 -10.00
CA SER A 287 7.84 -9.28 -9.46
C SER A 287 7.53 -7.81 -9.79
N TYR A 288 7.28 -7.01 -8.75
CA TYR A 288 6.91 -5.61 -8.85
C TYR A 288 8.08 -4.70 -8.47
N TYR A 289 8.64 -4.00 -9.44
CA TYR A 289 9.70 -3.03 -9.23
C TYR A 289 9.10 -1.65 -9.02
N VAL A 290 9.09 -1.21 -7.75
CA VAL A 290 8.44 0.01 -7.29
C VAL A 290 9.48 1.10 -7.06
N HIS A 291 9.39 2.17 -7.86
CA HIS A 291 10.34 3.30 -7.85
C HIS A 291 9.82 4.54 -7.10
N SER A 292 8.60 4.52 -6.58
CA SER A 292 8.01 5.61 -5.79
C SER A 292 6.98 5.08 -4.77
N SER A 293 6.66 5.85 -3.74
CA SER A 293 5.61 5.50 -2.77
C SER A 293 4.18 5.69 -3.28
N GLY A 294 4.00 6.25 -4.48
CA GLY A 294 2.68 6.41 -5.09
C GLY A 294 2.23 5.21 -5.92
N VAL A 295 3.14 4.27 -6.26
CA VAL A 295 2.79 3.05 -6.98
C VAL A 295 1.83 2.20 -6.15
N LEU A 296 0.72 1.82 -6.75
CA LEU A 296 -0.27 0.91 -6.21
C LEU A 296 -0.07 -0.48 -6.81
N VAL A 297 0.35 -1.44 -6.00
CA VAL A 297 0.39 -2.85 -6.37
C VAL A 297 -0.92 -3.51 -5.93
N THR A 298 -1.54 -4.31 -6.80
CA THR A 298 -2.78 -5.05 -6.52
C THR A 298 -2.58 -6.52 -6.84
N GLU A 299 -2.79 -7.37 -5.83
CA GLU A 299 -2.65 -8.82 -5.98
C GLU A 299 -3.92 -9.61 -5.66
N GLY A 300 -4.06 -10.74 -6.35
CA GLY A 300 -5.13 -11.72 -6.12
C GLY A 300 -4.81 -12.66 -4.97
N ALA A 301 -5.84 -13.17 -4.28
CA ALA A 301 -5.63 -14.26 -3.34
C ALA A 301 -5.30 -15.56 -4.11
N ASP A 302 -4.33 -16.33 -3.63
CA ASP A 302 -3.84 -17.57 -4.27
C ASP A 302 -3.31 -17.35 -5.72
N ALA A 303 -2.83 -16.15 -6.03
CA ALA A 303 -2.28 -15.78 -7.34
C ALA A 303 -0.91 -16.41 -7.61
N GLY A 304 -0.08 -16.57 -6.58
CA GLY A 304 1.20 -17.23 -6.65
C GLY A 304 2.02 -16.91 -5.42
N THR A 305 3.32 -16.65 -5.60
CA THR A 305 4.17 -16.12 -4.54
C THR A 305 4.94 -14.94 -5.08
N ASP A 306 4.51 -13.75 -4.66
CA ASP A 306 4.83 -12.51 -5.35
C ASP A 306 5.88 -11.69 -4.58
N GLU A 307 6.70 -10.93 -5.28
CA GLU A 307 7.78 -10.10 -4.71
C GLU A 307 7.61 -8.62 -5.10
N VAL A 308 7.54 -7.75 -4.10
CA VAL A 308 7.70 -6.30 -4.29
C VAL A 308 9.17 -5.92 -4.06
N VAL A 309 9.81 -5.34 -5.06
CA VAL A 309 11.17 -4.81 -4.97
C VAL A 309 11.11 -3.29 -4.92
N LEU A 310 11.37 -2.74 -3.74
CA LEU A 310 11.47 -1.29 -3.54
C LEU A 310 12.84 -0.81 -3.98
N ILE A 311 12.88 0.07 -4.98
CA ILE A 311 14.10 0.69 -5.50
C ILE A 311 14.02 2.20 -5.30
N GLU A 312 15.03 2.78 -4.66
CA GLU A 312 15.14 4.24 -4.60
C GLU A 312 15.62 4.81 -5.94
N ASP A 313 14.85 5.72 -6.52
CA ASP A 313 15.37 6.80 -7.37
C ASP A 313 15.06 8.16 -6.73
N SER A 314 15.77 9.20 -7.14
CA SER A 314 15.90 10.53 -6.52
C SER A 314 14.59 11.36 -6.46
N ILE A 315 13.42 10.74 -6.62
CA ILE A 315 12.10 11.36 -6.73
C ILE A 315 11.36 11.25 -5.40
N SER A 316 11.62 12.24 -4.54
CA SER A 316 10.74 12.88 -3.54
C SER A 316 9.99 12.03 -2.50
N GLY A 317 10.44 12.16 -1.24
CA GLY A 317 9.55 12.34 -0.09
C GLY A 317 9.35 11.11 0.79
N TYR A 318 9.80 11.22 2.05
CA TYR A 318 9.47 10.39 3.23
C TYR A 318 8.89 9.00 2.91
N PHE A 319 9.78 8.02 2.80
CA PHE A 319 9.43 6.68 2.34
C PHE A 319 8.83 5.85 3.48
N ASN A 320 7.49 5.77 3.49
CA ASN A 320 6.75 4.76 4.24
C ASN A 320 6.05 3.87 3.23
N TYR A 321 6.26 2.56 3.32
CA TYR A 321 5.64 1.60 2.43
C TYR A 321 5.05 0.45 3.26
N SER A 322 3.86 0.01 2.87
CA SER A 322 3.22 -1.16 3.47
C SER A 322 3.03 -2.19 2.37
N MET A 323 3.42 -3.43 2.66
CA MET A 323 3.26 -4.56 1.77
C MET A 323 1.78 -4.65 1.36
N PRO A 324 1.48 -4.72 0.05
CA PRO A 324 0.13 -4.91 -0.44
C PRO A 324 -0.46 -6.21 0.10
N ALA A 325 -1.79 -6.28 0.16
CA ALA A 325 -2.46 -7.53 0.50
C ALA A 325 -2.14 -8.61 -0.54
N ASN A 326 -1.98 -9.86 -0.07
CA ASN A 326 -1.67 -11.04 -0.90
C ASN A 326 -0.29 -11.02 -1.59
N VAL A 327 0.64 -10.18 -1.13
CA VAL A 327 2.06 -10.26 -1.54
C VAL A 327 2.83 -10.94 -0.41
N GLU A 328 3.69 -11.92 -0.72
CA GLU A 328 4.42 -12.69 0.29
C GLU A 328 5.85 -12.19 0.54
N ARG A 329 6.45 -11.48 -0.43
CA ARG A 329 7.86 -11.06 -0.36
C ARG A 329 8.06 -9.59 -0.64
N MET A 330 8.98 -8.97 0.08
CA MET A 330 9.45 -7.63 -0.20
C MET A 330 10.97 -7.52 -0.06
N ARG A 331 11.61 -6.91 -1.04
CA ARG A 331 13.04 -6.59 -1.04
C ARG A 331 13.24 -5.09 -1.08
N VAL A 332 14.08 -4.58 -0.18
CA VAL A 332 14.35 -3.15 -0.05
C VAL A 332 15.78 -2.84 -0.51
N ILE A 333 15.91 -2.06 -1.58
CA ILE A 333 17.17 -1.67 -2.20
C ILE A 333 17.24 -0.12 -2.23
N ILE A 334 17.70 0.47 -1.12
CA ILE A 334 17.76 1.92 -0.92
C ILE A 334 19.22 2.36 -0.80
N THR A 335 19.60 3.44 -1.50
CA THR A 335 20.98 3.94 -1.58
C THR A 335 21.06 5.40 -1.10
N ARG A 336 21.14 5.58 0.22
CA ARG A 336 21.41 6.86 0.91
C ARG A 336 20.34 7.95 0.68
N ILE A 337 19.28 7.86 1.48
CA ILE A 337 18.52 9.05 1.91
C ILE A 337 19.44 10.01 2.68
N GLY A 338 19.37 11.29 2.33
CA GLY A 338 19.96 12.34 3.15
C GLY A 338 19.33 12.34 4.54
N GLU A 339 20.17 12.34 5.58
CA GLU A 339 19.74 12.52 6.97
C GLU A 339 18.75 13.70 7.11
N PRO A 340 17.71 13.61 7.96
CA PRO A 340 17.56 12.71 9.11
C PRO A 340 16.40 11.69 9.03
N TRP A 341 16.02 11.18 7.85
CA TRP A 341 14.82 10.34 7.70
C TRP A 341 15.13 8.85 7.80
N VAL A 342 14.29 8.10 8.53
CA VAL A 342 14.34 6.64 8.64
C VAL A 342 13.03 6.09 8.07
N PRO A 343 13.05 5.31 6.98
CA PRO A 343 11.86 4.79 6.34
C PRO A 343 11.22 3.70 7.20
N THR A 344 9.89 3.69 7.25
CA THR A 344 9.13 2.59 7.84
C THR A 344 8.58 1.70 6.75
N ILE A 345 8.98 0.43 6.77
CA ILE A 345 8.52 -0.60 5.86
C ILE A 345 7.73 -1.61 6.67
N ALA A 346 6.45 -1.76 6.36
CA ALA A 346 5.57 -2.69 7.05
C ALA A 346 5.19 -3.86 6.15
N GLY A 347 5.13 -5.06 6.70
CA GLY A 347 4.48 -6.21 6.12
C GLY A 347 2.95 -6.11 6.18
N SER A 348 2.33 -7.21 5.82
CA SER A 348 0.91 -7.44 5.77
C SER A 348 0.40 -8.03 7.11
N ALA A 349 -0.66 -8.82 7.06
CA ALA A 349 -1.15 -9.60 8.20
C ALA A 349 -0.98 -11.11 7.97
N GLY A 350 -0.29 -11.49 6.89
CA GLY A 350 0.10 -12.86 6.55
C GLY A 350 1.55 -13.13 6.92
N ASP A 351 2.04 -14.32 6.58
CA ASP A 351 3.44 -14.70 6.83
C ASP A 351 4.34 -14.05 5.76
N ASP A 352 5.06 -12.99 6.11
CA ASP A 352 5.80 -12.17 5.15
C ASP A 352 7.32 -12.47 5.15
N TRP A 353 7.96 -12.33 3.99
CA TRP A 353 9.42 -12.25 3.88
C TRP A 353 9.87 -10.84 3.50
N ILE A 354 10.59 -10.13 4.39
CA ILE A 354 11.09 -8.78 4.13
C ILE A 354 12.60 -8.74 4.25
N GLY A 355 13.30 -8.38 3.17
CA GLY A 355 14.75 -8.26 3.15
C GLY A 355 15.23 -6.87 2.75
N ALA A 356 15.74 -6.09 3.70
CA ALA A 356 16.53 -4.91 3.41
C ALA A 356 17.95 -5.34 3.01
N GLY A 357 18.43 -4.89 1.86
CA GLY A 357 19.74 -5.26 1.31
C GLY A 357 20.91 -4.52 1.96
N GLY A 358 21.90 -4.13 1.15
CA GLY A 358 23.06 -3.32 1.57
C GLY A 358 22.71 -1.84 1.82
N THR A 359 21.70 -1.57 2.64
CA THR A 359 21.24 -0.21 2.93
C THR A 359 22.24 0.49 3.86
N ASN A 360 22.68 1.68 3.46
CA ASN A 360 23.60 2.50 4.28
C ASN A 360 22.86 3.46 5.23
N THR A 361 21.57 3.24 5.44
CA THR A 361 20.64 4.12 6.17
C THR A 361 19.88 3.29 7.18
N PRO A 362 19.67 3.80 8.41
CA PRO A 362 18.77 3.13 9.34
C PRO A 362 17.41 2.92 8.69
N ILE A 363 16.76 1.79 8.99
CA ILE A 363 15.44 1.41 8.48
C ILE A 363 14.61 0.85 9.63
N HIS A 364 13.30 1.10 9.60
CA HIS A 364 12.34 0.46 10.49
C HIS A 364 11.56 -0.57 9.70
N LEU A 365 11.74 -1.86 10.00
CA LEU A 365 10.97 -2.96 9.44
C LEU A 365 9.92 -3.40 10.48
N LEU A 366 8.68 -3.55 10.04
CA LEU A 366 7.57 -4.13 10.81
C LEU A 366 7.06 -5.35 10.03
N GLY A 367 6.96 -6.52 10.64
CA GLY A 367 6.38 -7.73 10.03
C GLY A 367 4.86 -7.61 10.04
N GLY A 368 4.27 -7.56 11.23
CA GLY A 368 2.84 -7.35 11.41
C GLY A 368 2.23 -8.49 12.20
N ALA A 369 1.28 -9.21 11.61
CA ALA A 369 0.78 -10.46 12.15
C ALA A 369 1.12 -11.56 11.16
N GLY A 370 1.33 -12.79 11.61
CA GLY A 370 1.87 -13.86 10.78
C GLY A 370 3.22 -14.32 11.30
N ASN A 371 3.75 -15.41 10.73
CA ASN A 371 5.11 -15.86 11.03
C ASN A 371 6.07 -15.19 10.04
N ASP A 372 6.64 -14.06 10.45
CA ASP A 372 7.39 -13.21 9.53
C ASP A 372 8.87 -13.56 9.51
N THR A 373 9.51 -13.41 8.35
CA THR A 373 10.97 -13.52 8.18
C THR A 373 11.53 -12.18 7.76
N LEU A 374 12.17 -11.46 8.70
CA LEU A 374 12.67 -10.11 8.51
C LEU A 374 14.19 -10.06 8.57
N ASN A 375 14.81 -9.46 7.56
CA ASN A 375 16.24 -9.18 7.52
C ASN A 375 16.46 -7.67 7.40
N GLY A 376 17.03 -7.07 8.44
CA GLY A 376 17.34 -5.65 8.55
C GLY A 376 18.43 -5.15 7.59
N GLY A 377 19.14 -6.05 6.92
CA GLY A 377 20.21 -5.71 5.98
C GLY A 377 21.56 -5.44 6.61
N PHE A 378 22.51 -4.96 5.80
CA PHE A 378 23.89 -4.61 6.18
C PHE A 378 24.28 -3.21 5.73
N GLY A 379 25.09 -2.48 6.52
CA GLY A 379 25.57 -1.16 6.12
C GLY A 379 26.53 -0.49 7.10
N LEU A 380 27.24 0.53 6.61
CA LEU A 380 28.42 1.07 7.31
C LEU A 380 28.08 2.10 8.41
N ASN A 381 26.86 2.65 8.46
CA ASN A 381 26.53 3.83 9.27
C ASN A 381 25.13 3.88 9.91
N GLY A 382 24.36 2.78 9.97
CA GLY A 382 23.05 2.85 10.63
C GLY A 382 22.38 1.51 10.87
N GLY A 383 22.11 1.17 12.13
CA GLY A 383 21.40 -0.07 12.47
C GLY A 383 19.97 -0.13 11.95
N ALA A 384 19.44 -1.33 11.84
CA ALA A 384 18.02 -1.55 11.58
C ALA A 384 17.24 -1.62 12.90
N VAL A 385 16.03 -1.07 12.90
CA VAL A 385 14.98 -1.44 13.86
C VAL A 385 14.11 -2.47 13.18
N VAL A 386 14.06 -3.69 13.72
CA VAL A 386 13.25 -4.76 13.14
C VAL A 386 12.24 -5.23 14.16
N GLU A 387 10.97 -5.24 13.77
CA GLU A 387 9.87 -5.71 14.59
C GLU A 387 9.08 -6.82 13.91
N GLY A 388 9.06 -8.02 14.51
CA GLY A 388 8.29 -9.17 14.00
C GLY A 388 6.79 -8.91 14.14
N GLY A 389 6.29 -8.92 15.37
CA GLY A 389 4.91 -8.59 15.68
C GLY A 389 4.23 -9.77 16.33
N ALA A 390 3.08 -10.22 15.82
CA ALA A 390 2.35 -11.37 16.36
C ALA A 390 2.51 -12.60 15.47
N GLY A 391 3.00 -13.71 16.03
CA GLY A 391 3.29 -14.95 15.31
C GLY A 391 4.65 -15.49 15.72
N ASN A 392 5.19 -16.50 15.04
CA ASN A 392 6.53 -17.00 15.34
C ASN A 392 7.51 -16.42 14.31
N ASP A 393 8.21 -15.37 14.69
CA ASP A 393 8.99 -14.57 13.75
C ASP A 393 10.46 -15.00 13.69
N TYR A 394 11.11 -14.79 12.55
CA TYR A 394 12.56 -14.92 12.37
C TYR A 394 13.16 -13.57 12.01
N LEU A 395 13.93 -12.98 12.92
CA LEU A 395 14.52 -11.66 12.78
C LEU A 395 16.05 -11.75 12.69
N LEU A 396 16.62 -11.12 11.66
CA LEU A 396 18.06 -11.07 11.42
C LEU A 396 18.54 -9.63 11.27
N ALA A 397 19.50 -9.20 12.10
CA ALA A 397 20.39 -8.08 11.77
C ALA A 397 21.61 -8.64 11.10
N ALA A 398 22.16 -7.84 10.22
CA ALA A 398 23.24 -8.25 9.41
C ALA A 398 24.30 -7.14 9.49
N GLY A 399 25.30 -7.28 10.36
CA GLY A 399 26.54 -6.48 10.34
C GLY A 399 26.41 -4.96 10.52
N TYR A 400 25.58 -4.50 11.46
CA TYR A 400 25.56 -3.10 11.91
C TYR A 400 26.06 -2.98 13.33
N ASN A 401 26.81 -1.92 13.66
CA ASN A 401 27.38 -1.74 15.00
C ASN A 401 26.37 -1.42 16.13
N ASP A 402 25.06 -1.28 15.85
CA ASP A 402 24.01 -0.93 16.84
C ASP A 402 22.60 -1.32 16.30
N SER A 403 22.30 -2.61 16.08
CA SER A 403 20.95 -3.03 15.65
C SER A 403 20.00 -3.16 16.83
N ARG A 404 18.71 -2.92 16.61
CA ARG A 404 17.68 -3.04 17.66
C ARG A 404 16.51 -3.89 17.18
N PHE A 405 16.19 -4.91 17.96
CA PHE A 405 15.10 -5.85 17.69
C PHE A 405 14.03 -5.72 18.75
N TYR A 406 12.80 -5.49 18.34
CA TYR A 406 11.65 -5.52 19.24
C TYR A 406 10.60 -6.48 18.71
N THR A 407 9.85 -7.18 19.53
CA THR A 407 8.62 -7.84 19.07
C THR A 407 7.42 -7.20 19.78
N TRP A 408 7.00 -5.99 19.35
CA TRP A 408 5.91 -5.27 20.05
C TRP A 408 4.61 -6.11 20.02
N LEU A 409 3.97 -6.32 21.18
CA LEU A 409 2.74 -7.12 21.36
C LEU A 409 2.87 -8.64 21.14
N ALA A 410 4.09 -9.18 21.11
CA ALA A 410 4.36 -10.56 20.69
C ALA A 410 3.68 -11.62 21.54
N SER A 411 2.66 -12.22 20.96
CA SER A 411 2.38 -13.64 21.16
C SER A 411 3.16 -14.41 20.10
N GLY A 412 4.09 -15.28 20.49
CA GLY A 412 4.97 -15.92 19.52
C GLY A 412 5.94 -16.92 20.10
N ASN A 413 6.74 -17.55 19.25
CA ASN A 413 8.00 -18.21 19.64
C ASN A 413 9.04 -17.71 18.64
N ASP A 414 9.72 -16.63 18.98
CA ASP A 414 10.49 -15.87 18.00
C ASP A 414 11.95 -16.32 17.98
N THR A 415 12.62 -16.15 16.84
CA THR A 415 14.05 -16.36 16.68
C THR A 415 14.71 -15.04 16.28
N LEU A 416 15.54 -14.48 17.14
CA LEU A 416 16.25 -13.22 16.92
C LEU A 416 17.75 -13.46 16.83
N ASN A 417 18.39 -12.91 15.81
CA ASN A 417 19.83 -12.97 15.60
C ASN A 417 20.40 -11.56 15.32
N GLY A 418 21.23 -11.05 16.23
CA GLY A 418 21.88 -9.73 16.13
C GLY A 418 22.99 -9.67 15.08
N GLY A 419 23.79 -10.73 14.98
CA GLY A 419 24.88 -10.80 14.00
C GLY A 419 26.16 -10.16 14.53
N ASP A 420 26.80 -9.30 13.72
CA ASP A 420 27.98 -8.54 14.19
C ASP A 420 27.52 -7.15 14.62
N GLY A 421 28.01 -6.64 15.74
CA GLY A 421 27.66 -5.34 16.31
C GLY A 421 27.30 -5.40 17.78
N ASP A 422 27.11 -4.24 18.41
CA ASP A 422 26.57 -4.18 19.78
C ASP A 422 25.03 -4.15 19.68
N ASP A 423 24.39 -5.31 19.70
CA ASP A 423 22.96 -5.42 19.40
C ASP A 423 22.07 -5.38 20.64
N THR A 424 20.83 -4.90 20.47
CA THR A 424 19.79 -4.99 21.51
C THR A 424 18.68 -5.92 21.05
N LEU A 425 18.51 -7.05 21.72
CA LEU A 425 17.50 -8.06 21.42
C LEU A 425 16.42 -8.06 22.51
N VAL A 426 15.19 -7.74 22.12
CA VAL A 426 14.03 -7.74 23.01
C VAL A 426 13.04 -8.82 22.57
N ALA A 427 12.84 -9.82 23.43
CA ALA A 427 11.75 -10.79 23.29
C ALA A 427 10.75 -10.63 24.43
N TRP A 428 9.46 -10.74 24.08
CA TRP A 428 8.35 -10.55 25.01
C TRP A 428 7.80 -11.89 25.48
N THR A 429 6.53 -12.20 25.21
CA THR A 429 5.93 -13.46 25.64
C THR A 429 6.10 -14.53 24.57
N GLY A 430 6.62 -15.70 24.96
CA GLY A 430 6.88 -16.75 23.98
C GLY A 430 7.92 -17.74 24.46
N ASN A 431 8.26 -18.71 23.61
CA ASN A 431 9.50 -19.47 23.75
C ASN A 431 10.51 -18.98 22.70
N ASP A 432 11.30 -18.00 23.07
CA ASP A 432 12.14 -17.27 22.11
C ASP A 432 13.58 -17.78 22.10
N LEU A 433 14.23 -17.67 20.95
CA LEU A 433 15.63 -18.01 20.72
C LEU A 433 16.40 -16.74 20.35
N LEU A 434 17.35 -16.34 21.19
CA LEU A 434 18.13 -15.11 21.02
C LEU A 434 19.62 -15.44 20.80
N THR A 435 20.18 -14.93 19.71
CA THR A 435 21.63 -14.97 19.43
C THR A 435 22.11 -13.55 19.26
N GLY A 436 22.98 -13.07 20.15
CA GLY A 436 23.59 -11.74 20.03
C GLY A 436 24.59 -11.74 18.88
N GLY A 437 25.62 -12.56 19.02
CA GLY A 437 26.64 -12.77 17.99
C GLY A 437 27.95 -12.12 18.39
N ALA A 438 28.58 -11.37 17.49
CA ALA A 438 29.87 -10.74 17.76
C ALA A 438 29.71 -9.26 18.13
N GLY A 439 29.94 -8.93 19.40
CA GLY A 439 29.94 -7.55 19.89
C GLY A 439 29.48 -7.55 21.34
N ALA A 440 29.20 -6.37 21.89
CA ALA A 440 28.67 -6.22 23.25
C ALA A 440 27.14 -6.17 23.22
N ASP A 441 26.51 -7.33 23.36
CA ASP A 441 25.07 -7.47 23.15
C ASP A 441 24.25 -7.23 24.42
N THR A 442 23.05 -6.70 24.25
CA THR A 442 22.08 -6.50 25.32
C THR A 442 20.83 -7.35 25.06
N PHE A 443 20.58 -8.33 25.92
CA PHE A 443 19.36 -9.12 25.92
C PHE A 443 18.37 -8.51 26.91
N LEU A 444 17.25 -7.98 26.43
CA LEU A 444 16.17 -7.50 27.26
C LEU A 444 15.08 -8.57 27.34
N VAL A 445 14.79 -8.98 28.55
CA VAL A 445 13.71 -9.93 28.84
C VAL A 445 12.66 -9.19 29.64
N ASP A 446 11.55 -8.79 29.00
CA ASP A 446 10.42 -8.18 29.71
C ASP A 446 9.55 -9.29 30.33
N LEU A 447 9.43 -9.23 31.65
CA LEU A 447 8.75 -10.23 32.46
C LEU A 447 7.38 -9.74 32.92
N GLY A 448 6.68 -9.00 32.06
CA GLY A 448 5.25 -8.68 32.20
C GLY A 448 4.93 -7.35 32.87
N SER A 449 5.83 -6.37 32.83
CA SER A 449 5.46 -5.02 33.25
C SER A 449 4.39 -4.46 32.30
N PRO A 450 3.35 -3.74 32.77
CA PRO A 450 2.49 -3.01 31.83
C PRO A 450 3.39 -2.06 31.03
N PRO A 451 3.24 -1.97 29.70
CA PRO A 451 4.06 -1.09 28.88
C PRO A 451 3.81 0.35 29.35
N ASN A 452 4.67 0.83 30.24
CA ASN A 452 4.64 2.20 30.72
C ASN A 452 5.62 2.99 29.86
N LEU A 453 5.24 4.23 29.60
CA LEU A 453 5.88 5.25 28.75
C LEU A 453 7.31 5.68 29.19
N LEU A 454 8.16 4.74 29.61
CA LEU A 454 9.50 4.97 30.15
C LEU A 454 10.59 4.14 29.46
N TRP A 455 10.37 3.71 28.22
CA TRP A 455 11.48 3.23 27.39
C TRP A 455 12.27 4.44 26.89
N GLN A 456 13.14 4.99 27.74
CA GLN A 456 14.20 5.90 27.37
C GLN A 456 15.53 5.23 27.70
N ASP A 457 16.02 4.42 26.76
CA ASP A 457 17.44 4.12 26.67
C ASP A 457 18.25 5.45 26.68
N PRO A 458 19.39 5.57 27.39
CA PRO A 458 20.26 6.75 27.29
C PRO A 458 20.81 7.03 25.89
N LYS A 459 20.82 6.04 24.99
CA LYS A 459 21.04 6.17 23.53
C LYS A 459 19.72 6.32 22.73
N ALA A 460 18.55 6.33 23.40
CA ALA A 460 17.26 6.57 22.75
C ALA A 460 17.29 7.91 22.04
N TRP A 461 16.89 7.85 20.78
CA TRP A 461 16.76 8.95 19.86
C TRP A 461 16.27 10.23 20.55
N THR A 462 17.07 11.29 20.46
CA THR A 462 16.80 12.61 21.04
C THR A 462 15.72 13.40 20.31
N SER A 463 14.73 12.79 19.64
CA SER A 463 13.61 13.58 19.05
C SER A 463 12.35 12.86 18.58
N TYR A 464 12.25 11.53 18.55
CA TYR A 464 11.09 10.89 17.91
C TYR A 464 10.28 10.03 18.89
N PRO A 465 9.00 10.37 19.13
CA PRO A 465 8.13 9.55 19.95
C PRO A 465 7.89 8.24 19.21
N GLY A 466 8.17 7.11 19.87
CA GLY A 466 7.58 5.83 19.45
C GLY A 466 6.05 5.97 19.32
N PRO A 467 5.38 5.08 18.57
CA PRO A 467 3.97 5.18 18.28
C PRO A 467 3.19 5.46 19.56
N SER A 468 2.54 6.62 19.57
CA SER A 468 1.82 7.08 20.73
C SER A 468 0.65 6.14 20.99
N ASN A 469 0.42 5.85 22.28
CA ASN A 469 -0.89 5.58 22.89
C ASN A 469 -1.61 4.22 22.68
N PHE A 470 -0.92 3.08 22.64
CA PHE A 470 -1.56 1.77 22.91
C PHE A 470 -1.15 1.19 24.27
N TYR A 471 -2.00 1.43 25.28
CA TYR A 471 -1.93 0.74 26.57
C TYR A 471 -2.62 -0.62 26.44
N SER A 472 -1.87 -1.70 26.19
CA SER A 472 -2.39 -3.06 26.35
C SER A 472 -1.81 -3.69 27.61
N TYR A 473 -2.67 -4.35 28.39
CA TYR A 473 -2.26 -5.19 29.50
C TYR A 473 -1.74 -6.51 28.92
N VAL A 474 -0.46 -6.81 29.09
CA VAL A 474 0.09 -8.13 28.75
C VAL A 474 -0.51 -9.16 29.71
N LEU A 475 -1.33 -10.07 29.18
CA LEU A 475 -1.86 -11.20 29.94
C LEU A 475 -0.95 -12.40 29.71
N TRP A 476 -0.12 -12.70 30.71
CA TRP A 476 0.76 -13.86 30.66
C TRP A 476 -0.04 -15.16 30.85
N SER A 477 0.05 -16.10 29.90
CA SER A 477 -0.55 -17.42 30.00
C SER A 477 0.46 -18.52 29.66
N GLY A 478 0.74 -19.44 30.60
CA GLY A 478 1.53 -20.65 30.38
C GLY A 478 2.97 -20.62 30.91
N THR A 479 3.77 -21.61 30.48
CA THR A 479 5.22 -21.71 30.73
C THR A 479 5.97 -21.20 29.50
N SER A 480 6.87 -20.24 29.68
CA SER A 480 7.70 -19.65 28.61
C SER A 480 9.18 -19.96 28.85
N VAL A 481 9.91 -20.26 27.78
CA VAL A 481 11.35 -20.52 27.79
C VAL A 481 12.06 -19.63 26.78
N THR A 482 12.75 -18.60 27.24
CA THR A 482 13.67 -17.82 26.42
C THR A 482 15.06 -18.45 26.50
N THR A 483 15.70 -18.71 25.36
CA THR A 483 17.03 -19.30 25.28
C THR A 483 17.99 -18.32 24.62
N VAL A 484 19.11 -18.02 25.28
CA VAL A 484 20.20 -17.23 24.72
C VAL A 484 21.36 -18.18 24.34
N THR A 485 21.74 -18.22 23.07
CA THR A 485 22.65 -19.25 22.54
C THR A 485 24.13 -18.87 22.46
N ASP A 486 24.45 -17.58 22.39
CA ASP A 486 25.83 -17.09 22.20
C ASP A 486 26.24 -16.04 23.24
N PHE A 487 25.81 -16.23 24.50
CA PHE A 487 26.12 -15.27 25.57
C PHE A 487 27.63 -15.27 25.90
N GLN A 488 28.29 -14.13 25.72
CA GLN A 488 29.70 -13.87 26.03
C GLN A 488 29.89 -13.19 27.40
N PRO A 489 30.33 -13.94 28.43
CA PRO A 489 30.66 -13.43 29.76
C PRO A 489 31.36 -12.06 29.85
N GLY A 490 30.64 -11.04 30.32
CA GLY A 490 31.22 -9.72 30.64
C GLY A 490 31.44 -8.81 29.43
N VAL A 491 31.06 -9.27 28.25
CA VAL A 491 30.87 -8.48 27.03
C VAL A 491 29.37 -8.23 26.87
N ASP A 492 28.56 -9.26 27.06
CA ASP A 492 27.10 -9.18 26.97
C ASP A 492 26.44 -8.84 28.30
N VAL A 493 25.27 -8.22 28.22
CA VAL A 493 24.45 -7.82 29.35
C VAL A 493 23.04 -8.38 29.21
N LEU A 494 22.57 -9.01 30.27
CA LEU A 494 21.18 -9.41 30.45
C LEU A 494 20.45 -8.37 31.30
N SER A 495 19.46 -7.71 30.71
CA SER A 495 18.69 -6.67 31.36
C SER A 495 17.31 -7.19 31.77
N PHE A 496 16.99 -7.02 33.05
CA PHE A 496 15.71 -7.36 33.62
C PHE A 496 14.94 -6.09 33.99
N HIS A 497 13.67 -6.03 33.58
CA HIS A 497 12.77 -4.97 33.98
C HIS A 497 11.68 -5.52 34.92
N HIS A 498 11.83 -5.29 36.23
CA HIS A 498 10.83 -5.68 37.23
C HIS A 498 10.95 -4.79 38.49
N SER A 499 9.95 -4.86 39.37
CA SER A 499 9.95 -4.14 40.67
C SER A 499 10.19 -5.01 41.91
N SER A 500 10.22 -6.35 41.78
CA SER A 500 10.04 -7.27 42.92
C SER A 500 11.26 -8.08 43.37
N LEU A 501 12.21 -8.43 42.47
CA LEU A 501 13.40 -9.22 42.82
C LEU A 501 14.63 -8.33 43.05
N SER A 502 15.63 -8.80 43.79
CA SER A 502 16.94 -8.16 43.79
C SER A 502 17.86 -8.82 42.76
N LEU A 503 18.95 -8.13 42.38
CA LEU A 503 20.01 -8.73 41.56
C LEU A 503 20.54 -10.05 42.17
N SER A 504 20.72 -10.09 43.49
CA SER A 504 21.13 -11.32 44.17
C SER A 504 20.11 -12.45 44.06
N ASP A 505 18.81 -12.13 44.07
CA ASP A 505 17.77 -13.15 43.91
C ASP A 505 17.79 -13.75 42.52
N ILE A 506 17.96 -12.92 41.49
CA ILE A 506 18.09 -13.37 40.08
C ILE A 506 19.30 -14.27 39.91
N MET A 507 20.47 -13.81 40.36
CA MET A 507 21.72 -14.57 40.21
C MET A 507 21.66 -15.93 40.88
N ALA A 508 21.01 -16.03 42.04
CA ALA A 508 20.87 -17.28 42.78
C ALA A 508 20.02 -18.33 42.05
N ARG A 509 19.24 -17.95 41.02
CA ARG A 509 18.39 -18.88 40.27
C ARG A 509 19.11 -19.63 39.17
N PHE A 510 20.28 -19.18 38.72
CA PHE A 510 21.01 -19.88 37.68
C PHE A 510 21.66 -21.16 38.23
N LEU A 511 21.19 -22.30 37.72
CA LEU A 511 21.67 -23.64 38.03
C LEU A 511 22.21 -24.31 36.77
N ASP A 512 23.19 -25.22 36.92
CA ASP A 512 23.65 -26.06 35.81
C ASP A 512 22.49 -26.95 35.32
N ARG A 513 22.31 -27.04 34.00
CA ARG A 513 21.24 -27.83 33.38
C ARG A 513 21.46 -29.35 33.51
N GLY A 514 22.66 -29.80 33.86
CA GLY A 514 23.01 -31.22 33.97
C GLY A 514 23.24 -31.94 32.64
N ASP A 515 22.86 -31.33 31.51
CA ASP A 515 23.17 -31.80 30.15
C ASP A 515 24.52 -31.27 29.63
N GLY A 516 25.19 -30.43 30.42
CA GLY A 516 26.45 -29.80 30.07
C GLY A 516 26.34 -28.68 29.04
N LYS A 517 25.13 -28.31 28.61
CA LYS A 517 24.88 -27.34 27.53
C LYS A 517 24.73 -25.90 28.01
N GLY A 518 24.53 -25.67 29.31
CA GLY A 518 24.38 -24.31 29.83
C GLY A 518 23.89 -24.24 31.26
N VAL A 519 23.41 -23.06 31.63
CA VAL A 519 22.71 -22.79 32.89
C VAL A 519 21.26 -22.40 32.62
N VAL A 520 20.42 -22.59 33.63
CA VAL A 520 18.99 -22.27 33.58
C VAL A 520 18.54 -21.57 34.85
N ALA A 521 17.70 -20.55 34.72
CA ALA A 521 17.02 -19.90 35.82
C ALA A 521 15.50 -19.96 35.59
N SER A 522 14.75 -20.30 36.63
CA SER A 522 13.29 -20.34 36.57
C SER A 522 12.66 -19.44 37.62
N PHE A 523 11.61 -18.74 37.20
CA PHE A 523 10.91 -17.73 37.98
C PHE A 523 9.40 -17.92 37.83
N THR A 524 8.65 -17.66 38.88
CA THR A 524 7.19 -17.71 38.88
C THR A 524 6.60 -16.33 38.61
N ALA A 525 5.41 -16.27 38.00
CA ALA A 525 4.69 -15.01 37.81
C ALA A 525 4.55 -14.17 39.10
N SER A 526 4.32 -14.84 40.24
CA SER A 526 4.17 -14.20 41.55
C SER A 526 5.45 -13.52 42.03
N GLU A 527 6.62 -14.03 41.66
CA GLU A 527 7.91 -13.43 42.03
C GLU A 527 8.16 -12.10 41.30
N PHE A 528 7.48 -11.87 40.17
CA PHE A 528 7.50 -10.59 39.45
C PHE A 528 6.35 -9.66 39.82
N GLY A 529 5.47 -10.06 40.76
CA GLY A 529 4.32 -9.27 41.17
C GLY A 529 3.17 -9.28 40.15
N LEU A 530 3.15 -10.24 39.23
CA LEU A 530 2.08 -10.39 38.24
C LEU A 530 0.86 -11.10 38.84
N SER A 531 -0.33 -10.57 38.55
CA SER A 531 -1.60 -11.22 38.91
C SER A 531 -2.07 -12.12 37.77
N VAL A 532 -1.86 -13.43 37.90
CA VAL A 532 -2.28 -14.44 36.91
C VAL A 532 -3.32 -15.40 37.45
N THR A 533 -4.24 -15.82 36.58
CA THR A 533 -5.27 -16.85 36.83
C THR A 533 -4.87 -18.17 36.15
N GLY A 534 -4.72 -19.27 36.90
CA GLY A 534 -4.34 -20.59 36.39
C GLY A 534 -3.00 -21.08 36.94
N ASP A 535 -2.77 -22.40 36.97
CA ASP A 535 -1.62 -23.04 37.63
C ASP A 535 -0.25 -22.56 37.10
N SER A 536 0.68 -22.32 38.04
CA SER A 536 2.14 -22.22 37.89
C SER A 536 2.69 -21.75 36.52
N ASN A 537 2.45 -20.49 36.17
CA ASN A 537 3.19 -19.88 35.07
C ASN A 537 4.67 -19.70 35.51
N ILE A 538 5.57 -20.43 34.86
CA ILE A 538 7.02 -20.42 35.12
C ILE A 538 7.74 -19.88 33.88
N PHE A 539 8.55 -18.85 34.08
CA PHE A 539 9.43 -18.26 33.09
C PHE A 539 10.79 -18.88 33.28
N THR A 540 11.35 -19.42 32.21
CA THR A 540 12.66 -20.06 32.22
C THR A 540 13.57 -19.33 31.27
N LEU A 541 14.73 -18.90 31.77
CA LEU A 541 15.81 -18.37 30.96
C LEU A 541 16.94 -19.37 30.90
N SER A 542 17.29 -19.80 29.70
CA SER A 542 18.46 -20.65 29.45
C SER A 542 19.58 -19.80 28.86
N LEU A 543 20.79 -19.92 29.42
CA LEU A 543 22.02 -19.40 28.81
C LEU A 543 22.86 -20.59 28.38
N ASP A 544 22.93 -20.83 27.08
CA ASP A 544 23.73 -21.93 26.53
C ASP A 544 25.22 -21.55 26.55
N ASN A 545 26.09 -22.56 26.58
CA ASN A 545 27.55 -22.44 26.64
C ASN A 545 28.14 -21.72 27.87
N VAL A 546 27.30 -21.26 28.80
CA VAL A 546 27.70 -20.68 30.08
C VAL A 546 27.73 -21.74 31.18
N LYS A 547 28.75 -21.71 32.05
CA LYS A 547 28.82 -22.52 33.28
C LYS A 547 28.40 -21.70 34.50
N GLN A 548 27.81 -22.38 35.49
CA GLN A 548 27.27 -21.73 36.69
C GLN A 548 28.30 -20.85 37.42
N TRP A 549 29.56 -21.29 37.51
CA TRP A 549 30.63 -20.53 38.18
C TRP A 549 31.10 -19.29 37.40
N GLN A 550 30.70 -19.14 36.14
CA GLN A 550 31.02 -17.96 35.35
C GLN A 550 30.05 -16.80 35.65
N ILE A 551 28.83 -17.08 36.11
CA ILE A 551 27.79 -16.10 36.40
C ILE A 551 28.30 -15.02 37.36
N SER A 552 28.20 -13.75 36.95
CA SER A 552 28.75 -12.61 37.68
C SER A 552 27.80 -11.41 37.66
N ALA A 553 27.84 -10.60 38.72
CA ALA A 553 26.93 -9.47 38.92
C ALA A 553 27.06 -8.39 37.82
N ASN A 554 28.21 -8.29 37.16
CA ASN A 554 28.44 -7.32 36.08
C ASN A 554 27.74 -7.67 34.77
N TRP A 555 27.15 -8.88 34.64
CA TRP A 555 26.38 -9.28 33.45
C TRP A 555 24.93 -8.82 33.51
N PHE A 556 24.50 -8.31 34.66
CA PHE A 556 23.11 -8.03 34.91
C PHE A 556 22.90 -6.53 35.13
N SER A 557 21.92 -5.97 34.45
CA SER A 557 21.35 -4.68 34.77
C SER A 557 19.91 -4.87 35.22
N VAL A 558 19.55 -4.35 36.39
CA VAL A 558 18.18 -4.41 36.91
C VAL A 558 17.67 -3.00 37.05
N SER A 559 16.63 -2.65 36.28
CA SER A 559 15.91 -1.38 36.42
C SER A 559 14.54 -1.64 37.03
N SER A 560 14.15 -0.80 37.99
CA SER A 560 12.80 -0.76 38.56
C SER A 560 11.92 0.34 37.94
N THR A 561 12.46 1.10 36.98
CA THR A 561 11.83 2.26 36.34
C THR A 561 11.90 2.16 34.84
#